data_AF-A0A443VEC3-F1
#
_entry.id   AF-A0A443VEC3-F1
#
_cell.length_a   1.000
_cell.length_b   1.000
_cell.length_c   1.000
_cell.angle_alpha   90.00
_cell.angle_beta   90.00
_cell.angle_gamma   90.00
#
_symmetry.space_group_name_H-M   'P 1'
#
loop_
_entity.id
_entity.type
_entity.pdbx_description
1 polymer ?
#
loop_
_entity_poly.entity_id
_entity_poly.type
_entity_poly.pdbx_seq_one_letter_code
_entity_poly.pdbx_strand_id
1 'polypeptide(L)' 'SLSISIGLGLIKKNESTSSLMKRTDEALYKSKNTGRGRIEWSEII' A
#
# COMPACT_ATOMS: atom_id res chain seq x y z
N SER A 1 -14.05 2.48 18.33
CA SER A 1 -13.80 1.49 17.26
C SER A 1 -12.33 1.57 16.88
N LEU A 2 -11.62 0.43 16.84
CA LEU A 2 -10.22 0.36 16.39
C LEU A 2 -10.21 -0.15 14.96
N SER A 3 -9.47 0.52 14.06
CA SER A 3 -9.30 0.11 12.68
C SER A 3 -7.83 0.19 12.28
N ILE A 4 -7.46 -0.59 11.26
CA ILE A 4 -6.13 -0.58 10.66
C ILE A 4 -6.21 -0.06 9.24
N SER A 5 -5.14 0.59 8.78
CA SER A 5 -5.00 1.01 7.38
C SER A 5 -3.89 0.16 6.76
N ILE A 6 -4.09 -0.30 5.52
CA ILE A 6 -3.20 -1.26 4.86
C ILE A 6 -2.85 -0.72 3.48
N GLY A 7 -1.58 -0.83 3.10
CA GLY A 7 -1.12 -0.71 1.72
C GLY A 7 -0.77 -2.09 1.19
N LEU A 8 -1.20 -2.41 -0.04
CA LEU A 8 -0.91 -3.67 -0.71
C LEU A 8 -0.11 -3.41 -1.99
N GLY A 9 0.85 -4.27 -2.26
CA GLY A 9 1.60 -4.29 -3.51
C GLY A 9 1.87 -5.72 -3.97
N LEU A 10 1.78 -5.96 -5.28
CA LEU A 10 2.08 -7.26 -5.89
C LEU A 10 3.48 -7.24 -6.49
N ILE A 11 4.40 -8.06 -5.96
CA ILE A 11 5.79 -8.10 -6.45
C ILE A 11 5.86 -8.31 -7.97
N LYS A 12 6.61 -7.44 -8.65
CA LYS A 12 6.82 -7.54 -10.11
C LYS A 12 8.06 -8.35 -10.43
N LYS A 13 8.10 -8.96 -11.62
CA LYS A 13 9.28 -9.70 -12.10
C LYS A 13 10.50 -8.77 -12.12
N ASN A 14 11.61 -9.23 -11.55
CA ASN A 14 12.87 -8.48 -11.43
C ASN A 14 12.78 -7.19 -10.58
N GLU A 15 11.73 -7.02 -9.78
CA GLU A 15 11.64 -5.89 -8.85
C GLU A 15 12.46 -6.14 -7.59
N SER A 16 13.16 -5.10 -7.12
CA SER A 16 13.82 -5.16 -5.81
C SER A 16 12.80 -5.09 -4.67
N THR A 17 13.10 -5.76 -3.56
CA THR A 17 12.29 -5.65 -2.34
C THR A 17 12.14 -4.19 -1.88
N SER A 18 13.18 -3.36 -2.02
CA SER A 18 13.12 -1.94 -1.68
C SER A 18 12.12 -1.16 -2.53
N SER A 19 12.03 -1.45 -3.83
CA SER A 19 11.04 -0.85 -4.73
C SER A 19 9.63 -1.25 -4.34
N LEU A 20 9.39 -2.55 -4.08
CA LEU A 20 8.10 -3.07 -3.63
C LEU A 20 7.67 -2.43 -2.30
N MET A 21 8.58 -2.35 -1.33
CA MET A 21 8.29 -1.76 -0.02
C MET A 21 7.94 -0.28 -0.14
N LYS A 22 8.66 0.47 -0.99
CA LYS A 22 8.42 1.90 -1.20
C LYS A 22 6.99 2.15 -1.69
N ARG A 23 6.56 1.49 -2.76
CA ARG A 23 5.21 1.70 -3.33
C ARG A 23 4.09 1.13 -2.45
N THR A 24 4.36 0.07 -1.70
CA THR A 24 3.41 -0.47 -0.71
C THR A 24 3.21 0.51 0.44
N ASP A 25 4.28 1.19 0.88
CA ASP A 25 4.19 2.26 1.89
C ASP A 25 3.45 3.49 1.36
N GLU A 26 3.64 3.86 0.09
CA GLU A 26 2.87 4.93 -0.57
C GLU A 26 1.37 4.62 -0.56
N ALA A 27 0.98 3.36 -0.85
CA ALA A 27 -0.41 2.92 -0.75
C ALA A 27 -0.93 2.97 0.70
N LEU A 28 -0.11 2.57 1.68
CA LEU A 28 -0.44 2.71 3.11
C LEU A 28 -0.65 4.18 3.51
N TYR A 29 0.16 5.09 2.98
CA TYR A 29 -0.01 6.51 3.20
C TYR A 29 -1.33 7.03 2.61
N LYS A 30 -1.67 6.58 1.40
CA LYS A 30 -2.95 6.89 0.77
C LYS A 30 -4.13 6.40 1.61
N SER A 31 -4.07 5.18 2.16
CA SER A 31 -5.15 4.63 2.98
C SER A 31 -5.35 5.42 4.27
N LYS A 32 -4.27 5.93 4.86
CA LYS A 32 -4.33 6.83 6.03
C LYS A 32 -4.94 8.20 5.70
N ASN A 33 -4.61 8.76 4.53
CA ASN A 33 -4.99 10.12 4.16
C ASN A 33 -6.40 10.24 3.56
N THR A 34 -6.97 9.15 3.07
CA THR A 34 -8.33 9.11 2.47
C THR A 34 -9.41 8.63 3.44
N GLY A 35 -9.12 8.65 4.74
CA GLY A 35 -10.11 8.38 5.80
C GLY A 35 -9.74 7.24 6.76
N ARG A 36 -8.56 6.61 6.62
CA ARG A 36 -8.10 5.46 7.41
C ARG A 36 -9.04 4.25 7.27
N GLY A 37 -8.74 3.18 8.01
CA GLY A 37 -9.61 2.01 8.16
C GLY A 37 -9.85 1.24 6.87
N ARG A 38 -8.95 1.34 5.89
CA ARG A 38 -9.13 0.83 4.53
C ARG A 38 -7.85 0.25 3.95
N ILE A 39 -8.04 -0.41 2.82
CA ILE A 39 -6.99 -1.01 2.01
C ILE A 39 -6.82 -0.16 0.76
N GLU A 40 -5.58 0.16 0.41
CA GLU A 40 -5.22 0.77 -0.86
C GLU A 40 -4.20 -0.10 -1.58
N TRP A 41 -4.30 -0.15 -2.91
CA TRP A 41 -3.37 -0.85 -3.77
C TRP A 41 -2.34 0.12 -4.34
N SER A 42 -1.10 -0.33 -4.46
CA SER A 42 -0.02 0.42 -5.12
C SER A 42 -0.12 0.37 -6.66
N GLU A 43 -0.97 -0.51 -7.18
CA GLU A 43 -1.32 -0.65 -8.58
C GLU A 43 -2.78 -0.25 -8.79
N ILE A 44 -3.07 0.37 -9.94
CA ILE A 44 -4.44 0.44 -10.43
C ILE A 44 -4.74 -0.94 -11.02
N ILE A 45 -5.67 -1.66 -10.39
CA ILE A 45 -6.24 -2.91 -10.89
C ILE A 45 -7.22 -2.58 -12.02
#